data_AF-A0A2V6HVU8-F1
#
_entry.id   AF-A0A2V6HVU8-F1
#
_cell.length_a   1.000
_cell.length_b   1.000
_cell.length_c   1.000
_cell.angle_alpha   90.00
_cell.angle_beta   90.00
_cell.angle_gamma   90.00
#
_symmetry.space_group_name_H-M   'P 1'
#
loop_
_entity.id
_entity.type
_entity.pdbx_description
1 polymer ?
#
loop_
_entity_poly.entity_id
_entity_poly.type
_entity_poly.pdbx_seq_one_letter_code
_entity_poly.pdbx_strand_id
1 'polypeptide(L)'
;MTKTRKPSRTGKAKGQPHRGSRQLSDNARLKEFEKLGPFEIKDFVQKVASKSALESSLSYLNAGRGNPNWVATEPREAFFLLGQFAVTESKRVLDLPPGVGGMPSASGIAGRLEAWLAKHEDMPGAPFLQAMVPWAVKKFSFDADKFVHELVD
;
A
#
# COMPACT_ATOMS: atom_id res chain seq x y z
N MET A 1 12.69 -66.60 31.17
CA MET A 1 13.87 -67.46 30.91
C MET A 1 14.64 -66.93 29.71
N THR A 2 15.90 -66.62 29.96
CA THR A 2 16.96 -66.18 29.05
C THR A 2 17.22 -67.14 27.88
N LYS A 3 17.62 -66.60 26.71
CA LYS A 3 18.85 -67.02 26.00
C LYS A 3 19.26 -66.04 24.90
N THR A 4 20.43 -65.45 25.12
CA THR A 4 21.26 -64.64 24.20
C THR A 4 22.25 -65.54 23.45
N ARG A 5 22.58 -65.21 22.18
CA ARG A 5 23.85 -65.46 21.43
C ARG A 5 23.58 -65.18 19.94
N LYS A 6 24.43 -64.59 19.09
CA LYS A 6 25.77 -63.93 19.12
C LYS A 6 25.91 -63.18 17.74
N PRO A 7 26.90 -62.30 17.53
CA PRO A 7 26.94 -61.33 16.43
C PRO A 7 27.69 -61.79 15.18
N SER A 8 27.38 -61.23 14.01
CA SER A 8 28.18 -61.31 12.78
C SER A 8 28.68 -59.92 12.35
N ARG A 9 29.98 -59.82 12.12
CA ARG A 9 30.71 -58.64 11.60
C ARG A 9 30.86 -58.78 10.09
N THR A 10 30.56 -57.72 9.33
CA THR A 10 31.12 -57.32 8.02
C THR A 10 30.29 -56.12 7.52
N GLY A 11 30.78 -55.03 6.92
CA GLY A 11 32.09 -54.45 6.73
C GLY A 11 31.88 -52.94 6.50
N LYS A 12 32.89 -52.12 6.83
CA LYS A 12 32.88 -50.66 6.61
C LYS A 12 33.03 -50.36 5.12
N ALA A 13 32.03 -49.77 4.49
CA ALA A 13 32.18 -49.06 3.23
C ALA A 13 32.41 -47.56 3.51
N LYS A 14 33.59 -47.05 3.18
CA LYS A 14 33.94 -45.62 3.22
C LYS A 14 33.16 -44.88 2.13
N GLY A 15 32.20 -44.04 2.51
CA GLY A 15 31.60 -43.06 1.61
C GLY A 15 32.57 -41.91 1.34
N GLN A 16 32.84 -41.63 0.08
CA GLN A 16 33.53 -40.41 -0.37
C GLN A 16 32.69 -39.17 -0.02
N PRO A 17 33.30 -38.06 0.41
CA PRO A 17 32.55 -36.83 0.60
C PRO A 17 32.24 -36.23 -0.77
N HIS A 18 30.95 -36.12 -1.09
CA HIS A 18 30.46 -35.24 -2.15
C HIS A 18 30.97 -33.83 -1.88
N ARG A 19 31.82 -33.34 -2.78
CA ARG A 19 32.40 -32.00 -2.75
C ARG A 19 31.29 -31.01 -3.11
N GLY A 20 30.46 -30.66 -2.12
CA GLY A 20 29.51 -29.56 -2.23
C GLY A 20 30.26 -28.30 -2.63
N SER A 21 29.83 -27.68 -3.73
CA SER A 21 30.27 -26.35 -4.13
C SER A 21 30.09 -25.41 -2.95
N ARG A 22 31.21 -24.94 -2.40
CA ARG A 22 31.25 -24.02 -1.28
C ARG A 22 30.52 -22.75 -1.74
N GLN A 23 29.35 -22.45 -1.15
CA GLN A 23 28.73 -21.15 -1.32
C GLN A 23 29.78 -20.10 -0.95
N LEU A 24 30.17 -19.29 -1.93
CA LEU A 24 31.10 -18.18 -1.73
C LEU A 24 30.53 -17.31 -0.62
N SER A 25 31.33 -17.07 0.42
CA SER A 25 30.98 -16.12 1.48
C SER A 25 30.63 -14.77 0.84
N ASP A 26 29.58 -14.10 1.31
CA ASP A 26 29.03 -12.88 0.72
C ASP A 26 30.08 -11.79 0.41
N ASN A 27 31.17 -11.75 1.17
CA ASN A 27 32.33 -10.86 0.97
C ASN A 27 33.12 -11.08 -0.34
N ALA A 28 33.19 -12.31 -0.86
CA ALA A 28 33.90 -12.61 -2.10
C ALA A 28 33.12 -12.12 -3.34
N ARG A 29 31.78 -12.13 -3.26
CA ARG A 29 30.90 -11.57 -4.30
C ARG A 29 30.92 -10.05 -4.32
N LEU A 30 31.05 -9.40 -3.17
CA LEU A 30 31.15 -7.93 -3.10
C LEU A 30 32.31 -7.37 -3.93
N LYS A 31 33.49 -8.01 -3.89
CA LYS A 31 34.67 -7.61 -4.68
C LYS A 31 34.50 -7.70 -6.19
N GLU A 32 33.57 -8.53 -6.67
CA GLU A 32 33.23 -8.59 -8.10
C GLU A 32 32.31 -7.43 -8.49
N PHE A 33 31.43 -6.97 -7.59
CA PHE A 33 30.56 -5.81 -7.80
C PHE A 33 31.30 -4.47 -7.75
N GLU A 34 32.40 -4.37 -6.98
CA GLU A 34 33.26 -3.17 -6.94
C GLU A 34 33.91 -2.84 -8.31
N LYS A 35 33.96 -3.81 -9.22
CA LYS A 35 34.53 -3.64 -10.58
C LYS A 35 33.50 -3.22 -11.62
N LEU A 36 32.21 -3.25 -11.30
CA LEU A 36 31.12 -2.92 -12.21
C LEU A 36 30.82 -1.42 -12.19
N GLY A 37 30.53 -0.86 -13.36
CA GLY A 37 29.99 0.49 -13.47
C GLY A 37 28.59 0.60 -12.84
N PRO A 38 28.14 1.81 -12.45
CA PRO A 38 26.84 2.02 -11.80
C PRO A 38 25.64 1.44 -12.60
N PHE A 39 25.71 1.48 -13.93
CA PHE A 39 24.68 0.93 -14.81
C PHE A 39 24.74 -0.61 -14.88
N GLU A 40 25.92 -1.20 -14.83
CA GLU A 40 26.10 -2.66 -14.85
C GLU A 40 25.64 -3.29 -13.52
N ILE A 41 25.81 -2.59 -12.41
CA ILE A 41 25.26 -2.99 -11.10
C ILE A 41 23.74 -2.98 -11.14
N LYS A 42 23.11 -1.94 -11.71
CA LYS A 42 21.66 -1.89 -11.90
C LYS A 42 21.15 -3.09 -12.71
N ASP A 43 21.75 -3.36 -13.86
CA ASP A 43 21.35 -4.46 -14.74
C ASP A 43 21.55 -5.83 -14.09
N PHE A 44 22.63 -5.99 -13.32
CA PHE A 44 22.87 -7.21 -12.56
C PHE A 44 21.81 -7.38 -11.47
N VAL A 45 21.56 -6.35 -10.65
CA VAL A 45 20.55 -6.39 -9.57
C VAL A 45 19.17 -6.73 -10.12
N GLN A 46 18.79 -6.18 -11.29
CA GLN A 46 17.55 -6.55 -11.98
C GLN A 46 17.50 -8.03 -12.38
N LYS A 47 18.64 -8.63 -12.76
CA LYS A 47 18.70 -10.04 -13.16
C LYS A 47 18.65 -11.03 -11.99
N VAL A 48 19.16 -10.66 -10.82
CA VAL A 48 19.18 -11.54 -9.62
C VAL A 48 18.05 -11.30 -8.64
N ALA A 49 17.36 -10.16 -8.69
CA ALA A 49 16.23 -9.89 -7.81
C ALA A 49 15.06 -10.85 -8.09
N SER A 50 14.40 -11.33 -7.03
CA SER A 50 13.14 -12.07 -7.14
C SER A 50 12.06 -11.18 -7.77
N LYS A 51 11.00 -11.76 -8.36
CA LYS A 51 9.94 -10.99 -9.04
C LYS A 51 9.31 -9.91 -8.14
N SER A 52 9.08 -10.19 -6.85
CA SER A 52 8.56 -9.21 -5.88
C SER A 52 9.58 -8.13 -5.50
N ALA A 53 10.86 -8.50 -5.38
CA ALA A 53 11.94 -7.53 -5.20
C ALA A 53 12.11 -6.68 -6.46
N LEU A 54 11.89 -7.23 -7.65
CA LEU A 54 11.92 -6.49 -8.91
C LEU A 54 10.78 -5.47 -8.98
N GLU A 55 9.54 -5.83 -8.66
CA GLU A 55 8.41 -4.87 -8.68
C GLU A 55 8.64 -3.68 -7.74
N SER A 56 9.08 -3.93 -6.51
CA SER A 56 9.41 -2.87 -5.55
C SER A 56 10.63 -2.05 -5.96
N SER A 57 11.68 -2.71 -6.48
CA SER A 57 12.93 -2.06 -6.89
C SER A 57 12.87 -1.43 -8.28
N LEU A 58 11.90 -1.74 -9.14
CA LEU A 58 11.78 -1.13 -10.48
C LEU A 58 11.58 0.39 -10.38
N SER A 59 10.78 0.84 -9.40
CA SER A 59 10.64 2.28 -9.11
C SER A 59 11.96 2.90 -8.65
N TYR A 60 12.68 2.22 -7.77
CA TYR A 60 13.97 2.66 -7.24
C TYR A 60 15.09 2.68 -8.30
N LEU A 61 15.18 1.63 -9.10
CA LEU A 61 16.22 1.42 -10.11
C LEU A 61 16.00 2.28 -11.37
N ASN A 62 14.76 2.67 -11.67
CA ASN A 62 14.44 3.48 -12.85
C ASN A 62 14.23 4.97 -12.54
N ALA A 63 13.74 5.33 -11.35
CA ALA A 63 13.47 6.72 -10.98
C ALA A 63 14.35 7.26 -9.84
N GLY A 64 15.20 6.43 -9.23
CA GLY A 64 16.04 6.82 -8.08
C GLY A 64 15.22 7.13 -6.81
N ARG A 65 13.96 6.71 -6.75
CA ARG A 65 13.04 6.98 -5.63
C ARG A 65 12.45 5.66 -5.12
N GLY A 66 12.53 5.44 -3.80
CA GLY A 66 11.91 4.29 -3.15
C GLY A 66 10.44 4.57 -2.86
N ASN A 67 9.55 3.63 -3.18
CA ASN A 67 8.14 3.74 -2.81
C ASN A 67 7.98 3.53 -1.29
N PRO A 68 7.34 4.44 -0.54
CA PRO A 68 7.04 4.22 0.87
C PRO A 68 6.19 2.96 1.08
N ASN A 69 6.43 2.24 2.18
CA ASN A 69 5.65 1.08 2.60
C ASN A 69 4.58 1.41 3.66
N TRP A 70 4.27 2.70 3.80
CA TRP A 70 3.24 3.25 4.70
C TRP A 70 2.40 4.26 3.94
N VAL A 71 1.16 4.48 4.40
CA VAL A 71 0.22 5.43 3.82
C VAL A 71 -0.47 6.23 4.92
N ALA A 72 -0.81 7.49 4.64
CA ALA A 72 -1.65 8.28 5.53
C ALA A 72 -3.11 7.81 5.43
N THR A 73 -3.61 7.11 6.45
CA THR A 73 -4.93 6.48 6.43
C THR A 73 -6.06 7.49 6.64
N GLU A 74 -5.89 8.41 7.59
CA GLU A 74 -6.92 9.40 7.97
C GLU A 74 -7.49 10.21 6.78
N PRO A 75 -6.69 10.86 5.90
CA PRO A 75 -7.24 11.57 4.75
C PRO A 75 -7.85 10.64 3.70
N ARG A 76 -7.42 9.36 3.64
CA ARG A 76 -8.00 8.36 2.72
C ARG A 76 -9.37 7.91 3.21
N GLU A 77 -9.53 7.68 4.50
CA GLU A 77 -10.82 7.37 5.11
C GLU A 77 -11.81 8.51 4.89
N ALA A 78 -11.37 9.75 5.14
CA ALA A 78 -12.16 10.95 4.86
C ALA A 78 -12.55 11.06 3.38
N PHE A 79 -11.63 10.77 2.45
CA PHE A 79 -11.93 10.78 1.02
C PHE A 79 -13.02 9.77 0.64
N PHE A 80 -12.96 8.54 1.16
CA PHE A 80 -14.00 7.54 0.89
C PHE A 80 -15.34 7.91 1.53
N LEU A 81 -15.32 8.46 2.73
CA LEU A 81 -16.53 8.92 3.41
C LEU A 81 -17.20 10.08 2.66
N LEU A 82 -16.39 11.03 2.17
CA LEU A 82 -16.85 12.13 1.33
C LEU A 82 -17.51 11.60 0.04
N GLY A 83 -16.95 10.54 -0.56
CA GLY A 83 -17.56 9.87 -1.71
C GLY A 83 -18.96 9.31 -1.42
N GLN A 84 -19.21 8.80 -0.21
CA GLN A 84 -20.55 8.35 0.19
C GLN A 84 -21.54 9.53 0.33
N PHE A 85 -21.07 10.65 0.89
CA PHE A 85 -21.86 11.88 0.90
C PHE A 85 -22.16 12.38 -0.52
N ALA A 86 -21.17 12.37 -1.41
CA ALA A 86 -21.34 12.79 -2.80
C ALA A 86 -22.42 11.96 -3.53
N VAL A 87 -22.39 10.64 -3.37
CA VAL A 87 -23.44 9.75 -3.92
C VAL A 87 -24.81 10.08 -3.33
N THR A 88 -24.89 10.38 -2.03
CA THR A 88 -26.13 10.79 -1.36
C THR A 88 -26.67 12.09 -1.97
N GLU A 89 -25.79 13.08 -2.23
CA GLU A 89 -26.16 14.35 -2.86
C GLU A 89 -26.60 14.18 -4.32
N SER A 90 -25.94 13.31 -5.09
CA SER A 90 -26.37 12.97 -6.44
C SER A 90 -27.74 12.32 -6.46
N LYS A 91 -27.99 11.33 -5.58
CA LYS A 91 -29.28 10.66 -5.47
C LYS A 91 -30.41 11.57 -5.00
N ARG A 92 -30.09 12.57 -4.17
CA ARG A 92 -31.04 13.60 -3.75
C ARG A 92 -31.59 14.39 -4.95
N VAL A 93 -30.78 14.59 -5.99
CA VAL A 93 -31.18 15.34 -7.19
C VAL A 93 -31.91 14.45 -8.19
N LEU A 94 -31.42 13.22 -8.42
CA LEU A 94 -32.05 12.23 -9.28
C LEU A 94 -31.67 10.85 -8.78
N ASP A 95 -32.64 9.94 -8.63
CA ASP A 95 -32.38 8.54 -8.30
C ASP A 95 -33.21 7.63 -9.20
N LEU A 96 -32.59 7.14 -10.27
CA LEU A 96 -33.22 6.24 -11.23
C LEU A 96 -32.52 4.87 -11.22
N PRO A 97 -33.27 3.75 -11.31
CA PRO A 97 -32.68 2.46 -11.67
C PRO A 97 -31.95 2.57 -13.02
N PRO A 98 -30.75 1.99 -13.22
CA PRO A 98 -30.02 1.03 -12.38
C PRO A 98 -29.02 1.65 -11.37
N GLY A 99 -29.15 2.92 -11.01
CA GLY A 99 -28.21 3.65 -10.13
C GLY A 99 -27.68 4.93 -10.75
N VAL A 100 -28.55 5.70 -11.41
CA VAL A 100 -28.21 6.96 -12.05
C VAL A 100 -28.53 8.11 -11.10
N GLY A 101 -27.49 8.86 -10.74
CA GLY A 101 -27.54 10.05 -9.90
C GLY A 101 -27.57 11.36 -10.69
N GLY A 102 -28.03 12.44 -10.08
CA GLY A 102 -27.95 13.79 -10.63
C GLY A 102 -26.66 14.53 -10.23
N MET A 103 -26.48 15.74 -10.76
CA MET A 103 -25.41 16.65 -10.34
C MET A 103 -25.73 17.26 -8.97
N PRO A 104 -24.85 17.17 -7.97
CA PRO A 104 -25.03 17.79 -6.66
C PRO A 104 -25.31 19.31 -6.75
N SER A 105 -26.19 19.81 -5.87
CA SER A 105 -26.53 21.24 -5.85
C SER A 105 -25.62 22.00 -4.89
N ALA A 106 -24.93 23.04 -5.37
CA ALA A 106 -23.99 23.82 -4.57
C ALA A 106 -24.64 24.52 -3.36
N SER A 107 -25.86 25.06 -3.51
CA SER A 107 -26.49 25.86 -2.45
C SER A 107 -26.82 25.00 -1.23
N GLY A 108 -26.32 25.40 -0.06
CA GLY A 108 -26.53 24.75 1.23
C GLY A 108 -25.85 23.39 1.39
N ILE A 109 -24.92 23.03 0.51
CA ILE A 109 -24.26 21.72 0.53
C ILE A 109 -23.36 21.55 1.76
N ALA A 110 -22.76 22.63 2.27
CA ALA A 110 -21.93 22.55 3.47
C ALA A 110 -22.76 22.18 4.72
N GLY A 111 -23.94 22.79 4.88
CA GLY A 111 -24.85 22.44 5.96
C GLY A 111 -25.42 21.03 5.82
N ARG A 112 -25.63 20.56 4.58
CA ARG A 112 -26.03 19.15 4.35
C ARG A 112 -24.92 18.18 4.70
N LEU A 113 -23.66 18.49 4.38
CA LEU A 113 -22.50 17.70 4.78
C LEU A 113 -22.40 17.61 6.31
N GLU A 114 -22.53 18.74 7.01
CA GLU A 114 -22.52 18.77 8.48
C GLU A 114 -23.63 17.88 9.08
N ALA A 115 -24.87 18.05 8.62
CA ALA A 115 -26.00 17.26 9.09
C ALA A 115 -25.90 15.77 8.71
N TRP A 116 -25.25 15.45 7.60
CA TRP A 116 -24.99 14.08 7.18
C TRP A 116 -23.91 13.44 8.05
N LEU A 117 -22.82 14.15 8.33
CA LEU A 117 -21.73 13.67 9.20
C LEU A 117 -22.19 13.46 10.64
N ALA A 118 -23.09 14.30 11.17
CA ALA A 118 -23.69 14.11 12.49
C ALA A 118 -24.47 12.79 12.64
N LYS A 119 -24.86 12.15 11.52
CA LYS A 119 -25.53 10.83 11.50
C LYS A 119 -24.56 9.66 11.28
N HIS A 120 -23.31 9.95 10.97
CA HIS A 120 -22.27 8.98 10.61
C HIS A 120 -20.97 9.22 11.40
N GLU A 121 -21.10 9.72 12.63
CA GLU A 121 -19.96 10.06 13.50
C GLU A 121 -19.09 8.83 13.85
N ASP A 122 -19.67 7.64 13.75
CA ASP A 122 -19.03 6.35 13.98
C ASP A 122 -18.18 5.86 12.79
N MET A 123 -18.29 6.50 11.62
CA MET A 123 -17.55 6.09 10.43
C MET A 123 -16.09 6.59 10.45
N PRO A 124 -15.13 5.78 9.95
CA PRO A 124 -13.75 6.22 9.75
C PRO A 124 -13.69 7.47 8.86
N GLY A 125 -12.87 8.44 9.25
CA GLY A 125 -12.73 9.73 8.54
C GLY A 125 -13.79 10.79 8.88
N ALA A 126 -14.84 10.47 9.64
CA ALA A 126 -15.86 11.44 10.03
C ALA A 126 -15.30 12.60 10.87
N PRO A 127 -14.48 12.36 11.92
CA PRO A 127 -13.88 13.46 12.70
C PRO A 127 -13.00 14.39 11.86
N PHE A 128 -12.27 13.84 10.89
CA PHE A 128 -11.43 14.62 9.98
C PHE A 128 -12.27 15.49 9.06
N LEU A 129 -13.30 14.94 8.41
CA LEU A 129 -14.19 15.73 7.53
C LEU A 129 -14.95 16.82 8.29
N GLN A 130 -15.44 16.51 9.50
CA GLN A 130 -16.11 17.48 10.37
C GLN A 130 -15.20 18.67 10.70
N ALA A 131 -13.91 18.42 10.95
CA ALA A 131 -12.94 19.47 11.24
C ALA A 131 -12.45 20.23 9.98
N MET A 132 -12.46 19.56 8.82
CA MET A 132 -11.86 20.07 7.57
C MET A 132 -12.54 21.33 7.07
N VAL A 133 -13.87 21.34 6.96
CA VAL A 133 -14.61 22.48 6.36
C VAL A 133 -14.49 23.74 7.23
N PRO A 134 -14.75 23.71 8.55
CA PRO A 134 -14.55 24.89 9.41
C PRO A 134 -13.10 25.38 9.41
N TRP A 135 -12.13 24.45 9.37
CA TRP A 135 -10.72 24.81 9.30
C TRP A 135 -10.37 25.51 7.99
N ALA A 136 -10.82 25.01 6.84
CA ALA A 136 -10.57 25.60 5.53
C ALA A 136 -11.18 26.99 5.40
N VAL A 137 -12.43 27.17 5.86
CA VAL A 137 -13.10 28.48 5.92
C VAL A 137 -12.31 29.45 6.81
N LYS A 138 -11.90 29.03 8.01
CA LYS A 138 -11.13 29.88 8.92
C LYS A 138 -9.73 30.22 8.38
N LYS A 139 -9.07 29.27 7.72
CA LYS A 139 -7.67 29.40 7.30
C LYS A 139 -7.52 30.16 5.98
N PHE A 140 -8.40 29.90 5.04
CA PHE A 140 -8.30 30.41 3.67
C PHE A 140 -9.44 31.35 3.27
N SER A 141 -10.38 31.62 4.18
CA SER A 141 -11.56 32.47 3.93
C SER A 141 -12.41 31.97 2.76
N PHE A 142 -12.49 30.64 2.59
CA PHE A 142 -13.32 30.03 1.57
C PHE A 142 -14.80 30.20 1.86
N ASP A 143 -15.59 30.26 0.79
CA ASP A 143 -17.03 30.05 0.87
C ASP A 143 -17.29 28.56 1.10
N ALA A 144 -18.01 28.24 2.18
CA ALA A 144 -18.19 26.85 2.61
C ALA A 144 -18.92 26.01 1.57
N ASP A 145 -19.98 26.56 0.95
CA ASP A 145 -20.78 25.85 -0.03
C ASP A 145 -19.99 25.62 -1.32
N LYS A 146 -19.26 26.62 -1.80
CA LYS A 146 -18.39 26.45 -2.99
C LYS A 146 -17.28 25.44 -2.74
N PHE A 147 -16.65 25.50 -1.57
CA PHE A 147 -15.58 24.58 -1.22
C PHE A 147 -16.09 23.13 -1.16
N VAL A 148 -17.21 22.89 -0.47
CA VAL A 148 -17.78 21.55 -0.38
C VAL A 148 -18.30 21.07 -1.73
N HIS A 149 -18.89 21.95 -2.55
CA HIS A 149 -19.34 21.62 -3.90
C HIS A 149 -18.17 21.20 -4.81
N GLU A 150 -17.05 21.92 -4.78
CA GLU A 150 -15.83 21.57 -5.53
C GLU A 150 -15.29 20.18 -5.19
N LEU A 151 -15.47 19.74 -3.93
CA LEU A 151 -15.03 18.43 -3.48
C LEU A 151 -15.99 17.29 -3.83
N VAL A 152 -17.24 17.61 -4.19
CA VAL A 152 -18.37 16.66 -4.30
C VAL A 152 -18.86 16.47 -5.74
N ASP A 153 -18.68 17.47 -6.62
CA ASP A 153 -19.00 17.41 -8.05
C ASP A 153 -17.92 16.66 -8.87
#